data_AF-A0A4U0ZH19-F1
#
_entry.id   AF-A0A4U0ZH19-F1
#
_cell.length_a   1.000
_cell.length_b   1.000
_cell.length_c   1.000
_cell.angle_alpha   90.00
_cell.angle_beta   90.00
_cell.angle_gamma   90.00
#
_symmetry.space_group_name_H-M   'P 1'
#
loop_
_entity.id
_entity.type
_entity.pdbx_description
1 polymer ?
#
loop_
_entity_poly.entity_id
_entity_poly.type
_entity_poly.pdbx_seq_one_letter_code
_entity_poly.pdbx_strand_id
1 'polypeptide(L)' 'MTQAQSITHLSCFIEAVAIAKRNKCSSCDDLKTLLQQKGYEELVAIETVEELSPQLPLAS' A
#
# COMPACT_ATOMS: atom_id res chain seq x y z
N MET A 1 9.66 -0.71 16.64
CA MET A 1 9.83 -0.15 15.28
C MET A 1 10.99 0.83 15.32
N THR A 2 11.94 0.71 14.40
CA THR A 2 13.01 1.71 14.24
C THR A 2 12.47 2.92 13.48
N GLN A 3 13.11 4.09 13.60
CA GLN A 3 12.70 5.30 12.86
C GLN A 3 12.67 5.06 11.34
N ALA A 4 13.63 4.31 10.81
CA ALA A 4 13.69 3.96 9.38
C ALA A 4 12.47 3.15 8.93
N GLN A 5 12.04 2.16 9.71
CA GLN A 5 10.83 1.36 9.42
C GLN A 5 9.57 2.24 9.40
N SER A 6 9.47 3.20 10.33
CA SER A 6 8.34 4.13 10.39
C SER A 6 8.26 5.05 9.16
N ILE A 7 9.41 5.54 8.68
CA ILE A 7 9.48 6.39 7.48
C ILE A 7 9.11 5.59 6.22
N THR A 8 9.62 4.37 6.08
CA THR A 8 9.30 3.49 4.94
C THR A 8 7.81 3.16 4.91
N HIS A 9 7.23 2.81 6.07
CA HIS A 9 5.80 2.50 6.17
C HIS A 9 4.92 3.70 5.81
N LEU A 10 5.23 4.89 6.35
CA LEU A 10 4.49 6.12 6.00
C LEU A 10 4.58 6.46 4.51
N SER A 11 5.77 6.30 3.92
CA SER A 11 5.98 6.55 2.49
C SER A 11 5.16 5.58 1.63
N CYS A 12 5.19 4.30 1.98
CA CYS A 12 4.38 3.25 1.34
C CYS A 12 2.88 3.57 1.43
N PHE A 13 2.41 3.97 2.61
CA PHE A 13 1.01 4.33 2.84
C PHE A 13 0.54 5.51 1.97
N ILE A 14 1.33 6.58 1.87
CA ILE A 14 0.99 7.75 1.03
C ILE A 14 0.91 7.35 -0.44
N GLU A 15 1.84 6.52 -0.93
CA GLU A 15 1.81 6.05 -2.31
C GLU A 15 0.61 5.13 -2.57
N ALA A 16 0.29 4.24 -1.64
CA ALA A 16 -0.85 3.34 -1.74
C ALA A 16 -2.17 4.11 -1.86
N VAL A 17 -2.37 5.16 -1.04
CA VAL A 17 -3.50 6.10 -1.15
C VAL A 17 -3.54 6.74 -2.54
N ALA A 18 -2.40 7.20 -3.06
CA ALA A 18 -2.33 7.86 -4.36
C ALA A 18 -2.65 6.91 -5.53
N ILE A 19 -2.21 5.66 -5.47
CA ILE A 19 -2.51 4.61 -6.46
C ILE A 19 -4.01 4.31 -6.46
N ALA A 20 -4.57 4.07 -5.28
CA ALA A 20 -5.97 3.78 -5.10
C ALA A 20 -6.88 4.91 -5.59
N LYS A 21 -6.61 6.17 -5.22
CA LYS A 21 -7.40 7.32 -5.67
C LYS A 21 -7.33 7.56 -7.17
N ARG A 22 -6.25 7.14 -7.83
CA ARG A 22 -6.10 7.25 -9.28
C ARG A 22 -6.72 6.05 -10.03
N ASN A 23 -7.45 5.16 -9.34
CA ASN A 23 -8.04 3.93 -9.87
C ASN A 23 -7.04 3.07 -10.64
N LYS A 24 -5.77 3.05 -10.20
CA LYS A 24 -4.71 2.25 -10.82
C LYS A 24 -4.65 0.81 -10.32
N CYS A 25 -5.49 0.45 -9.35
CA CYS A 25 -5.63 -0.89 -8.81
C CYS A 25 -7.11 -1.26 -8.78
N SER A 26 -7.44 -2.52 -9.08
CA SER A 26 -8.81 -3.05 -9.06
C SER A 26 -9.08 -3.95 -7.86
N SER A 27 -8.03 -4.35 -7.15
CA SER A 27 -8.09 -5.16 -5.92
C SER A 27 -6.97 -4.79 -4.94
N CYS A 28 -7.06 -5.30 -3.71
CA CYS A 28 -5.98 -5.20 -2.72
C CYS A 28 -4.70 -5.92 -3.18
N ASP A 29 -4.85 -7.05 -3.91
CA ASP A 29 -3.71 -7.77 -4.47
C ASP A 29 -3.01 -6.99 -5.59
N ASP A 30 -3.76 -6.26 -6.42
CA ASP A 30 -3.17 -5.36 -7.41
C ASP A 30 -2.39 -4.24 -6.73
N LEU A 31 -2.96 -3.64 -5.67
CA LEU A 31 -2.31 -2.58 -4.92
C LEU A 31 -1.00 -3.06 -4.28
N LYS A 32 -1.02 -4.24 -3.65
CA LYS A 32 0.18 -4.90 -3.09
C LYS A 32 1.25 -5.11 -4.16
N THR A 33 0.86 -5.65 -5.32
CA THR A 33 1.79 -5.91 -6.44
C THR A 33 2.42 -4.61 -6.95
N LEU A 34 1.64 -3.54 -7.06
CA LEU A 34 2.13 -2.22 -7.50
C LEU A 34 3.12 -1.61 -6.50
N LEU A 35 2.90 -1.78 -5.19
CA LEU A 35 3.82 -1.31 -4.16
C LEU A 35 5.14 -2.09 -4.19
N GLN A 36 5.09 -3.42 -4.37
CA GLN A 36 6.29 -4.24 -4.52
C GLN A 36 7.09 -3.87 -5.79
N GLN A 37 6.41 -3.61 -6.92
CA GLN A 37 7.06 -3.13 -8.15
C GLN A 37 7.76 -1.76 -7.98
N LYS A 38 7.32 -0.96 -7.00
CA LYS A 38 7.95 0.32 -6.64
C LYS A 38 9.12 0.16 -5.67
N GLY A 39 9.40 -1.05 -5.21
CA GLY A 39 10.54 -1.38 -4.35
C GLY A 39 10.23 -1.43 -2.87
N TYR A 40 8.95 -1.38 -2.46
CA TYR A 40 8.58 -1.63 -1.08
C TYR A 40 8.74 -3.12 -0.74
N GLU A 41 9.25 -3.38 0.46
CA GLU A 41 9.34 -4.74 1.00
C GLU A 41 7.95 -5.38 1.09
N GLU A 42 7.90 -6.70 0.91
CA GLU A 42 6.64 -7.44 0.91
C GLU A 42 5.82 -7.22 2.18
N LEU A 43 6.45 -7.29 3.35
CA LEU A 43 5.77 -7.12 4.63
C LEU A 43 5.17 -5.70 4.77
N VAL A 44 5.92 -4.67 4.37
CA VAL A 44 5.45 -3.27 4.40
C VAL A 44 4.29 -3.06 3.44
N ALA A 45 4.34 -3.67 2.25
CA ALA A 45 3.25 -3.59 1.28
C ALA A 45 1.98 -4.30 1.79
N ILE A 46 2.12 -5.46 2.46
CA ILE A 46 1.00 -6.18 3.07
C ILE A 46 0.37 -5.35 4.19
N GLU A 47 1.16 -4.91 5.17
CA GLU A 47 0.68 -4.11 6.30
C GLU A 47 -0.03 -2.83 5.81
N THR A 48 0.55 -2.15 4.81
CA THR A 48 -0.02 -0.96 4.21
C THR A 48 -1.39 -1.25 3.57
N VAL A 49 -1.51 -2.32 2.80
CA VAL A 49 -2.75 -2.67 2.10
C VAL A 49 -3.83 -3.11 3.09
N GLU A 50 -3.47 -3.87 4.14
CA GLU A 50 -4.39 -4.25 5.21
C GLU A 50 -4.94 -3.03 5.96
N GLU A 51 -4.08 -2.05 6.28
CA GLU A 51 -4.48 -0.80 6.94
C GLU A 51 -5.38 0.06 6.04
N LEU A 52 -5.11 0.07 4.74
CA LEU A 52 -5.89 0.85 3.77
C LEU A 52 -7.20 0.18 3.36
N SER A 53 -7.28 -1.15 3.34
CA SER A 53 -8.40 -1.93 2.81
C SER A 53 -9.79 -1.42 3.26
N PRO A 54 -10.04 -1.08 4.55
CA PRO A 54 -11.34 -0.56 5.00
C PRO A 54 -11.72 0.80 4.39
N GLN A 55 -10.74 1.55 3.91
CA GLN A 55 -10.88 2.91 3.38
C GLN A 55 -10.90 2.94 1.85
N LEU A 56 -10.63 1.80 1.22
CA LEU A 56 -10.53 1.68 -0.21
C LEU A 56 -11.90 1.28 -0.81
N PRO A 57 -12.37 1.97 -1.86
CA PRO A 57 -13.56 1.56 -2.61
C PRO A 57 -13.21 0.40 -3.56
N LEU A 58 -12.54 -0.62 -3.04
CA LEU A 58 -12.17 -1.82 -3.79
C LEU A 58 -13.24 -2.89 -3.54
N ALA A 59 -13.61 -3.62 -4.59
CA ALA A 59 -14.49 -4.77 -4.44
C ALA A 59 -13.77 -5.84 -3.62
N SER A 60 -14.50 -6.42 -2.66
CA SER A 60 -14.06 -7.55 -1.82
C SER A 60 -13.68 -8.77 -2.63
#